data_AF-A0A1Y0D1W0-F1
#
_entry.id   AF-A0A1Y0D1W0-F1
#
_cell.length_a   1.000
_cell.length_b   1.000
_cell.length_c   1.000
_cell.angle_alpha   90.00
_cell.angle_beta   90.00
_cell.angle_gamma   90.00
#
_symmetry.space_group_name_H-M   'P 1'
#
loop_
_entity.id
_entity.type
_entity.pdbx_description
1 polymer ?
#
loop_
_entity_poly.entity_id
_entity_poly.type
_entity_poly.pdbx_seq_one_letter_code
_entity_poly.pdbx_strand_id
1 'polypeptide(L)'
;MQKIQDGECYVEQTFSRLSCIEGDFSGVEFEDCTFEHCDFSGSTFARGKFIDCTFKHCNLSLMKVPSTRWFGVEFIECKLVGVDWTKADWPAFHLDSELRFKHCILNDASFFGLTLQGLRLDECKCHEVDFREGDFSHSFMTHCDFTNSVFMRTNLQSVDFTESENFNIHVLENKIDNATFSRFAALNLLYSLNIELVD
;
A
#
# COMPACT_ATOMS: atom_id res chain seq x y z
N MET A 1 25.61 15.56 -9.03
CA MET A 1 24.30 14.87 -8.98
C MET A 1 24.56 13.46 -8.50
N GLN A 2 24.01 13.05 -7.36
CA GLN A 2 23.98 11.63 -6.98
C GLN A 2 23.25 10.88 -8.08
N LYS A 3 23.86 9.81 -8.59
CA LYS A 3 23.24 8.87 -9.52
C LYS A 3 23.13 7.54 -8.79
N ILE A 4 21.91 7.00 -8.73
CA ILE A 4 21.68 5.62 -8.32
C ILE A 4 22.13 4.74 -9.49
N GLN A 5 22.90 3.70 -9.20
CA GLN A 5 23.37 2.71 -10.16
C GLN A 5 22.71 1.36 -9.85
N ASP A 6 22.49 0.53 -10.87
CA ASP A 6 21.98 -0.82 -10.70
C ASP A 6 22.96 -1.70 -9.92
N GLY A 7 22.44 -2.69 -9.20
CA GLY A 7 23.23 -3.65 -8.41
C GLY A 7 24.01 -3.09 -7.21
N GLU A 8 23.99 -1.78 -6.97
CA GLU A 8 24.72 -1.14 -5.87
C GLU A 8 23.94 -1.16 -4.55
N CYS A 9 24.69 -1.04 -3.45
CA CYS A 9 24.15 -0.95 -2.09
C CYS A 9 24.37 0.45 -1.52
N TYR A 10 23.32 1.03 -0.96
CA TYR A 10 23.32 2.34 -0.33
C TYR A 10 22.80 2.22 1.11
N VAL A 11 23.55 2.78 2.06
CA VAL A 11 23.24 2.73 3.49
C VAL A 11 23.25 4.14 4.07
N GLU A 12 22.23 4.50 4.86
CA GLU A 12 22.11 5.78 5.58
C GLU A 12 22.21 7.02 4.66
N GLN A 13 21.73 6.92 3.42
CA GLN A 13 21.83 8.01 2.45
C GLN A 13 20.52 8.76 2.27
N THR A 14 20.63 10.07 2.01
CA THR A 14 19.50 10.87 1.54
C THR A 14 19.67 11.18 0.05
N PHE A 15 18.64 10.87 -0.73
CA PHE A 15 18.52 11.20 -2.14
C PHE A 15 17.43 12.26 -2.30
N SER A 16 17.80 13.45 -2.76
CA SER A 16 16.84 14.56 -2.90
C SER A 16 16.72 15.02 -4.35
N ARG A 17 15.48 15.23 -4.80
CA ARG A 17 15.15 15.84 -6.11
C ARG A 17 15.77 15.11 -7.30
N LEU A 18 15.86 13.78 -7.21
CA LEU A 18 16.27 12.95 -8.34
C LEU A 18 15.12 12.82 -9.34
N SER A 19 15.45 12.86 -10.63
CA SER A 19 14.52 12.54 -11.71
C SER A 19 15.06 11.31 -12.43
N CYS A 20 14.40 10.18 -12.19
CA CYS A 20 14.80 8.83 -12.57
C CYS A 20 13.66 8.09 -13.30
N ILE A 21 12.79 8.84 -13.97
CA ILE A 21 11.61 8.38 -14.73
C ILE A 21 12.01 7.24 -15.68
N GLU A 22 11.24 6.15 -15.65
CA GLU A 22 11.45 4.94 -16.46
C GLU A 22 12.86 4.32 -16.35
N GLY A 23 13.62 4.68 -15.31
CA GLY A 23 14.94 4.14 -15.03
C GLY A 23 14.90 2.67 -14.59
N ASP A 24 15.99 1.95 -14.85
CA ASP A 24 16.21 0.60 -14.35
C ASP A 24 17.22 0.63 -13.19
N PHE A 25 16.80 0.12 -12.05
CA PHE A 25 17.57 0.01 -10.82
C PHE A 25 17.53 -1.43 -10.30
N SER A 26 17.56 -2.39 -11.21
CA SER A 26 17.54 -3.80 -10.87
C SER A 26 18.68 -4.19 -9.91
N GLY A 27 18.38 -4.97 -8.88
CA GLY A 27 19.35 -5.47 -7.92
C GLY A 27 19.89 -4.42 -6.93
N VAL A 28 19.35 -3.20 -6.94
CA VAL A 28 19.76 -2.17 -5.97
C VAL A 28 19.32 -2.54 -4.56
N GLU A 29 20.16 -2.22 -3.58
CA GLU A 29 19.82 -2.36 -2.17
C GLU A 29 19.89 -1.01 -1.46
N PHE A 30 18.85 -0.68 -0.70
CA PHE A 30 18.77 0.49 0.16
C PHE A 30 18.47 0.08 1.59
N GLU A 31 19.28 0.56 2.52
CA GLU A 31 19.14 0.36 3.95
C GLU A 31 19.20 1.73 4.65
N ASP A 32 18.25 2.02 5.53
CA ASP A 32 18.15 3.30 6.26
C ASP A 32 18.22 4.55 5.34
N CYS A 33 17.73 4.43 4.10
CA CYS A 33 17.79 5.49 3.12
C CYS A 33 16.52 6.36 3.12
N THR A 34 16.69 7.65 2.86
CA THR A 34 15.58 8.59 2.66
C THR A 34 15.56 9.13 1.23
N PHE A 35 14.40 9.14 0.60
CA PHE A 35 14.16 9.73 -0.70
C PHE A 35 13.20 10.91 -0.55
N GLU A 36 13.62 12.11 -0.98
CA GLU A 36 12.81 13.33 -0.83
C GLU A 36 12.61 14.02 -2.17
N HIS A 37 11.35 14.24 -2.56
CA HIS A 37 11.00 14.91 -3.81
C HIS A 37 11.59 14.23 -5.07
N CYS A 38 11.73 12.91 -5.05
CA CYS A 38 12.24 12.15 -6.19
C CYS A 38 11.11 11.71 -7.13
N ASP A 39 11.41 11.61 -8.42
CA ASP A 39 10.52 11.04 -9.44
C ASP A 39 11.12 9.74 -9.96
N PHE A 40 10.47 8.64 -9.62
CA PHE A 40 10.74 7.28 -10.09
C PHE A 40 9.53 6.71 -10.84
N SER A 41 8.73 7.57 -11.47
CA SER A 41 7.55 7.12 -12.21
C SER A 41 7.96 6.21 -13.37
N GLY A 42 7.29 5.06 -13.48
CA GLY A 42 7.58 4.03 -14.48
C GLY A 42 8.91 3.27 -14.27
N SER A 43 9.70 3.61 -13.25
CA SER A 43 11.00 2.97 -12.99
C SER A 43 10.84 1.51 -12.55
N THR A 44 11.89 0.71 -12.75
CA THR A 44 11.92 -0.71 -12.41
C THR A 44 12.96 -0.99 -11.32
N PHE A 45 12.54 -1.64 -10.25
CA PHE A 45 13.40 -2.05 -9.12
C PHE A 45 13.51 -3.58 -9.01
N ALA A 46 13.68 -4.27 -10.14
CA ALA A 46 13.61 -5.73 -10.17
C ALA A 46 14.67 -6.37 -9.27
N ARG A 47 14.29 -7.33 -8.41
CA ARG A 47 15.19 -7.99 -7.46
C ARG A 47 15.91 -7.02 -6.49
N GLY A 48 15.38 -5.82 -6.30
CA GLY A 48 15.92 -4.86 -5.33
C GLY A 48 15.52 -5.17 -3.89
N LYS A 49 16.10 -4.42 -2.94
CA LYS A 49 15.80 -4.52 -1.51
C LYS A 49 15.69 -3.12 -0.90
N PHE A 50 14.62 -2.91 -0.13
CA PHE A 50 14.42 -1.70 0.67
C PHE A 50 14.19 -2.11 2.12
N ILE A 51 15.07 -1.64 3.00
CA ILE A 51 15.07 -1.92 4.45
C ILE A 51 15.06 -0.57 5.16
N ASP A 52 14.07 -0.35 6.03
CA ASP A 52 13.99 0.83 6.90
C ASP A 52 14.10 2.15 6.11
N CYS A 53 13.55 2.15 4.90
CA CYS A 53 13.62 3.27 3.98
C CYS A 53 12.38 4.17 4.08
N THR A 54 12.56 5.47 3.87
CA THR A 54 11.46 6.44 3.83
C THR A 54 11.41 7.19 2.51
N PHE A 55 10.23 7.28 1.90
CA PHE A 55 9.97 8.10 0.71
C PHE A 55 9.04 9.26 1.09
N LYS A 56 9.45 10.49 0.79
CA LYS A 56 8.70 11.71 1.11
C LYS A 56 8.46 12.55 -0.14
N HIS A 57 7.20 12.89 -0.42
CA HIS A 57 6.81 13.72 -1.55
C HIS A 57 7.32 13.18 -2.91
N CYS A 58 7.42 11.86 -3.04
CA CYS A 58 7.95 11.21 -4.25
C CYS A 58 6.83 10.85 -5.22
N ASN A 59 7.17 10.85 -6.52
CA ASN A 59 6.33 10.26 -7.55
C ASN A 59 6.86 8.86 -7.89
N LEU A 60 6.10 7.84 -7.56
CA LEU A 60 6.39 6.41 -7.74
C LEU A 60 5.31 5.74 -8.62
N SER A 61 4.52 6.55 -9.34
CA SER A 61 3.42 6.05 -10.17
C SER A 61 3.94 5.08 -11.22
N LEU A 62 3.25 3.95 -11.41
CA LEU A 62 3.60 2.89 -12.36
C LEU A 62 4.99 2.26 -12.12
N MET A 63 5.57 2.44 -10.94
CA MET A 63 6.80 1.76 -10.54
C MET A 63 6.61 0.24 -10.59
N LYS A 64 7.62 -0.47 -11.11
CA LYS A 64 7.62 -1.92 -11.24
C LYS A 64 8.54 -2.54 -10.20
N VAL A 65 8.00 -3.48 -9.43
CA VAL A 65 8.69 -4.08 -8.28
C VAL A 65 8.83 -5.61 -8.36
N PRO A 66 9.17 -6.20 -9.52
CA PRO A 66 9.22 -7.65 -9.63
C PRO A 66 10.33 -8.25 -8.76
N SER A 67 9.95 -9.15 -7.85
CA SER A 67 10.83 -9.80 -6.89
C SER A 67 11.60 -8.82 -5.98
N THR A 68 11.07 -7.62 -5.76
CA THR A 68 11.66 -6.64 -4.84
C THR A 68 11.22 -6.92 -3.41
N ARG A 69 12.13 -6.82 -2.45
CA ARG A 69 11.82 -6.96 -1.01
C ARG A 69 11.62 -5.61 -0.35
N TRP A 70 10.61 -5.53 0.50
CA TRP A 70 10.24 -4.33 1.26
C TRP A 70 10.11 -4.69 2.74
N PHE A 71 10.90 -4.04 3.58
CA PHE A 71 10.88 -4.22 5.03
C PHE A 71 11.06 -2.87 5.71
N GLY A 72 10.18 -2.52 6.65
CA GLY A 72 10.27 -1.23 7.36
C GLY A 72 10.10 0.00 6.47
N VAL A 73 9.32 -0.09 5.38
CA VAL A 73 9.26 1.00 4.39
C VAL A 73 8.05 1.89 4.61
N GLU A 74 8.32 3.20 4.69
CA GLU A 74 7.30 4.24 4.84
C GLU A 74 7.24 5.17 3.62
N PHE A 75 6.02 5.44 3.16
CA PHE A 75 5.70 6.43 2.13
C PHE A 75 4.87 7.55 2.73
N ILE A 76 5.34 8.79 2.58
CA ILE A 76 4.68 10.00 3.11
C ILE A 76 4.43 10.96 1.96
N GLU A 77 3.17 11.31 1.72
CA GLU A 77 2.75 12.23 0.65
C GLU A 77 3.24 11.81 -0.74
N CYS A 78 3.28 10.49 -1.00
CA CYS A 78 3.75 9.93 -2.26
C CYS A 78 2.60 9.62 -3.23
N LYS A 79 2.91 9.65 -4.53
CA LYS A 79 2.02 9.12 -5.58
C LYS A 79 2.50 7.73 -5.96
N LEU A 80 1.65 6.71 -5.79
CA LEU A 80 1.94 5.30 -6.03
C LEU A 80 0.85 4.68 -6.93
N VAL A 81 0.36 5.48 -7.88
CA VAL A 81 -0.75 5.11 -8.76
C VAL A 81 -0.36 3.94 -9.65
N GLY A 82 -1.21 2.91 -9.73
CA GLY A 82 -1.04 1.77 -10.64
C GLY A 82 0.11 0.83 -10.29
N VAL A 83 0.61 0.84 -9.05
CA VAL A 83 1.67 -0.09 -8.62
C VAL A 83 1.07 -1.47 -8.34
N ASP A 84 1.63 -2.49 -8.98
CA ASP A 84 1.25 -3.89 -8.76
C ASP A 84 2.16 -4.53 -7.70
N TRP A 85 1.72 -4.49 -6.44
CA TRP A 85 2.45 -5.06 -5.30
C TRP A 85 2.47 -6.58 -5.30
N THR A 86 1.63 -7.24 -6.12
CA THR A 86 1.62 -8.70 -6.27
C THR A 86 2.90 -9.24 -6.92
N LYS A 87 3.69 -8.36 -7.55
CA LYS A 87 4.96 -8.70 -8.17
C LYS A 87 6.14 -8.68 -7.19
N ALA A 88 6.01 -8.04 -6.03
CA ALA A 88 7.05 -8.00 -5.02
C ALA A 88 7.28 -9.37 -4.36
N ASP A 89 8.44 -9.54 -3.75
CA ASP A 89 8.77 -10.73 -2.95
C ASP A 89 8.31 -10.51 -1.51
N TRP A 90 7.23 -11.20 -1.12
CA TRP A 90 6.64 -11.16 0.22
C TRP A 90 6.98 -12.44 0.99
N PRO A 91 7.86 -12.39 2.00
CA PRO A 91 8.27 -13.57 2.75
C PRO A 91 7.11 -14.19 3.55
N ALA A 92 6.87 -15.49 3.39
CA ALA A 92 5.75 -16.20 4.05
C ALA A 92 5.79 -16.24 5.60
N PHE A 93 6.92 -15.88 6.21
CA PHE A 93 7.14 -15.99 7.67
C PHE A 93 7.18 -14.65 8.41
N HIS A 94 7.14 -13.52 7.68
CA HIS A 94 7.09 -12.20 8.29
C HIS A 94 5.62 -11.77 8.35
N LEU A 95 5.00 -11.94 9.52
CA LEU A 95 3.59 -11.60 9.73
C LEU A 95 3.36 -10.09 9.63
N ASP A 96 4.31 -9.29 10.13
CA ASP A 96 4.19 -7.83 10.11
C ASP A 96 4.96 -7.26 8.92
N SER A 97 4.27 -7.11 7.78
CA SER A 97 4.81 -6.26 6.72
C SER A 97 4.75 -4.82 7.23
N GLU A 98 5.89 -4.26 7.61
CA GLU A 98 6.02 -2.87 8.08
C GLU A 98 5.90 -1.86 6.92
N LEU A 99 4.91 -2.07 6.05
CA LEU A 99 4.59 -1.20 4.95
C LEU A 99 3.60 -0.14 5.41
N ARG A 100 3.99 1.13 5.26
CA ARG A 100 3.23 2.26 5.79
C ARG A 100 3.03 3.31 4.69
N PHE A 101 1.80 3.76 4.54
CA PHE A 101 1.42 4.82 3.64
C PHE A 101 0.67 5.89 4.41
N LYS A 102 1.17 7.12 4.33
CA LYS A 102 0.57 8.28 4.97
C LYS A 102 0.36 9.38 3.93
N HIS A 103 -0.87 9.85 3.79
CA HIS A 103 -1.24 10.92 2.86
C HIS A 103 -0.91 10.57 1.39
N CYS A 104 -0.94 9.28 1.05
CA CYS A 104 -0.54 8.79 -0.27
C CYS A 104 -1.72 8.68 -1.24
N ILE A 105 -1.41 8.69 -2.54
CA ILE A 105 -2.36 8.35 -3.60
C ILE A 105 -1.99 6.97 -4.13
N LEU A 106 -2.83 5.98 -3.86
CA LEU A 106 -2.66 4.57 -4.20
C LEU A 106 -3.62 4.09 -5.28
N ASN A 107 -4.26 5.01 -6.01
CA ASN A 107 -5.27 4.67 -7.00
C ASN A 107 -4.78 3.61 -8.00
N ASP A 108 -5.66 2.70 -8.39
CA ASP A 108 -5.38 1.61 -9.34
C ASP A 108 -4.26 0.63 -8.90
N ALA A 109 -3.82 0.67 -7.63
CA ALA A 109 -2.85 -0.28 -7.11
C ALA A 109 -3.48 -1.68 -6.91
N SER A 110 -2.64 -2.71 -6.90
CA SER A 110 -3.07 -4.08 -6.63
C SER A 110 -2.34 -4.67 -5.44
N PHE A 111 -3.12 -5.14 -4.46
CA PHE A 111 -2.68 -5.95 -3.31
C PHE A 111 -3.33 -7.35 -3.34
N PHE A 112 -3.80 -7.78 -4.51
CA PHE A 112 -4.52 -9.04 -4.69
C PHE A 112 -3.76 -10.24 -4.12
N GLY A 113 -4.42 -11.04 -3.28
CA GLY A 113 -3.88 -12.29 -2.74
C GLY A 113 -2.71 -12.13 -1.75
N LEU A 114 -2.34 -10.90 -1.38
CA LEU A 114 -1.20 -10.67 -0.49
C LEU A 114 -1.56 -10.92 0.98
N THR A 115 -0.59 -11.45 1.74
CA THR A 115 -0.65 -11.50 3.20
C THR A 115 0.17 -10.34 3.76
N LEU A 116 -0.50 -9.25 4.12
CA LEU A 116 0.08 -8.02 4.64
C LEU A 116 -0.62 -7.65 5.95
N GLN A 117 -0.47 -8.50 6.97
CA GLN A 117 -1.06 -8.23 8.28
C GLN A 117 -0.38 -7.00 8.89
N GLY A 118 -1.16 -6.15 9.55
CA GLY A 118 -0.65 -4.90 10.13
C GLY A 118 -0.29 -3.81 9.11
N LEU A 119 -0.69 -3.93 7.83
CA LEU A 119 -0.55 -2.87 6.83
C LEU A 119 -1.12 -1.55 7.37
N ARG A 120 -0.44 -0.43 7.11
CA ARG A 120 -0.91 0.90 7.53
C ARG A 120 -1.18 1.81 6.35
N LEU A 121 -2.44 2.17 6.19
CA LEU A 121 -2.94 3.22 5.29
C LEU A 121 -3.59 4.30 6.16
N ASP A 122 -3.03 5.50 6.16
CA ASP A 122 -3.56 6.64 6.91
C ASP A 122 -3.73 7.85 6.01
N GLU A 123 -4.94 8.41 5.97
CA GLU A 123 -5.34 9.54 5.12
C GLU A 123 -4.98 9.33 3.63
N CYS A 124 -5.14 8.10 3.12
CA CYS A 124 -4.79 7.76 1.74
C CYS A 124 -6.00 7.80 0.79
N LYS A 125 -5.73 8.13 -0.47
CA LYS A 125 -6.68 7.91 -1.57
C LYS A 125 -6.44 6.54 -2.15
N CYS A 126 -7.40 5.65 -1.97
CA CYS A 126 -7.36 4.26 -2.41
C CYS A 126 -8.52 4.04 -3.39
N HIS A 127 -8.51 4.70 -4.55
CA HIS A 127 -9.56 4.50 -5.54
C HIS A 127 -9.24 3.32 -6.46
N GLU A 128 -10.24 2.49 -6.77
CA GLU A 128 -10.07 1.35 -7.70
C GLU A 128 -8.93 0.38 -7.28
N VAL A 129 -8.65 0.25 -5.97
CA VAL A 129 -7.60 -0.63 -5.46
C VAL A 129 -8.12 -2.05 -5.27
N ASP A 130 -7.34 -3.03 -5.70
CA ASP A 130 -7.69 -4.44 -5.59
C ASP A 130 -7.13 -5.05 -4.29
N PHE A 131 -8.02 -5.31 -3.33
CA PHE A 131 -7.71 -5.99 -2.05
C PHE A 131 -8.27 -7.42 -2.00
N ARG A 132 -8.73 -7.99 -3.11
CA ARG A 132 -9.39 -9.30 -3.11
C ARG A 132 -8.41 -10.42 -2.74
N GLU A 133 -8.93 -11.45 -2.10
CA GLU A 133 -8.19 -12.65 -1.68
C GLU A 133 -6.99 -12.39 -0.75
N GLY A 134 -6.80 -11.15 -0.27
CA GLY A 134 -5.71 -10.78 0.63
C GLY A 134 -6.02 -11.05 2.10
N ASP A 135 -4.98 -11.12 2.91
CA ASP A 135 -5.03 -11.10 4.36
C ASP A 135 -4.42 -9.80 4.89
N PHE A 136 -5.30 -8.91 5.32
CA PHE A 136 -4.96 -7.62 5.93
C PHE A 136 -5.39 -7.58 7.39
N SER A 137 -5.52 -8.73 8.05
CA SER A 137 -5.90 -8.75 9.47
C SER A 137 -4.97 -7.87 10.31
N HIS A 138 -5.53 -7.22 11.33
CA HIS A 138 -4.82 -6.28 12.22
C HIS A 138 -4.26 -5.02 11.54
N SER A 139 -4.67 -4.72 10.31
CA SER A 139 -4.26 -3.50 9.59
C SER A 139 -4.96 -2.25 10.11
N PHE A 140 -4.34 -1.10 9.86
CA PHE A 140 -4.92 0.22 10.08
C PHE A 140 -5.18 0.84 8.71
N MET A 141 -6.44 1.14 8.42
CA MET A 141 -6.91 1.69 7.15
C MET A 141 -7.80 2.88 7.46
N THR A 142 -7.24 3.91 8.08
CA THR A 142 -7.96 5.03 8.71
C THR A 142 -7.95 6.29 7.85
N HIS A 143 -9.03 7.06 7.90
CA HIS A 143 -9.19 8.32 7.14
C HIS A 143 -9.01 8.16 5.61
N CYS A 144 -9.21 6.95 5.08
CA CYS A 144 -8.99 6.63 3.68
C CYS A 144 -10.28 6.73 2.87
N ASP A 145 -10.14 7.08 1.59
CA ASP A 145 -11.24 7.03 0.63
C ASP A 145 -11.06 5.78 -0.25
N PHE A 146 -12.00 4.84 -0.13
CA PHE A 146 -12.00 3.56 -0.82
C PHE A 146 -12.91 3.51 -2.06
N THR A 147 -13.24 4.66 -2.66
CA THR A 147 -14.12 4.73 -3.83
C THR A 147 -13.74 3.69 -4.89
N ASN A 148 -14.69 2.80 -5.20
CA ASN A 148 -14.55 1.69 -6.16
C ASN A 148 -13.43 0.67 -5.86
N SER A 149 -12.79 0.72 -4.70
CA SER A 149 -11.91 -0.37 -4.26
C SER A 149 -12.70 -1.65 -4.01
N VAL A 150 -12.05 -2.79 -4.27
CA VAL A 150 -12.73 -4.08 -4.28
C VAL A 150 -12.20 -4.97 -3.16
N PHE A 151 -13.11 -5.38 -2.27
CA PHE A 151 -12.88 -6.36 -1.21
C PHE A 151 -13.76 -7.59 -1.45
N MET A 152 -13.15 -8.74 -1.70
CA MET A 152 -13.84 -10.00 -1.95
C MET A 152 -12.96 -11.15 -1.51
N ARG A 153 -13.50 -12.05 -0.68
CA ARG A 153 -12.73 -13.14 -0.05
C ARG A 153 -11.50 -12.62 0.70
N THR A 154 -11.61 -11.43 1.29
CA THR A 154 -10.52 -10.75 1.99
C THR A 154 -10.64 -10.98 3.50
N ASN A 155 -9.52 -11.25 4.17
CA ASN A 155 -9.46 -11.26 5.63
C ASN A 155 -9.20 -9.85 6.16
N LEU A 156 -10.24 -9.27 6.75
CA LEU A 156 -10.27 -7.94 7.36
C LEU A 156 -10.48 -8.04 8.89
N GLN A 157 -10.18 -9.20 9.49
CA GLN A 157 -10.32 -9.38 10.93
C GLN A 157 -9.50 -8.32 11.69
N SER A 158 -10.14 -7.62 12.62
CA SER A 158 -9.49 -6.59 13.45
C SER A 158 -8.86 -5.43 12.67
N VAL A 159 -9.33 -5.18 11.43
CA VAL A 159 -8.92 -3.98 10.68
C VAL A 159 -9.62 -2.75 11.25
N ASP A 160 -8.89 -1.66 11.38
CA ASP A 160 -9.44 -0.36 11.76
C ASP A 160 -9.75 0.49 10.51
N PHE A 161 -11.03 0.68 10.22
CA PHE A 161 -11.56 1.56 9.17
C PHE A 161 -12.11 2.89 9.73
N THR A 162 -11.68 3.31 10.92
CA THR A 162 -12.12 4.57 11.54
C THR A 162 -11.89 5.75 10.60
N GLU A 163 -12.94 6.57 10.45
CA GLU A 163 -13.01 7.73 9.56
C GLU A 163 -12.73 7.44 8.06
N SER A 164 -12.69 6.17 7.65
CA SER A 164 -12.62 5.81 6.25
C SER A 164 -14.02 5.77 5.62
N GLU A 165 -14.07 6.06 4.33
CA GLU A 165 -15.31 6.23 3.58
C GLU A 165 -15.28 5.49 2.24
N ASN A 166 -16.46 5.42 1.60
CA ASN A 166 -16.67 4.86 0.26
C ASN A 166 -16.20 3.41 0.07
N PHE A 167 -15.98 2.66 1.15
CA PHE A 167 -15.73 1.23 1.08
C PHE A 167 -17.01 0.46 0.74
N ASN A 168 -16.88 -0.54 -0.11
CA ASN A 168 -17.94 -1.50 -0.41
C ASN A 168 -17.49 -2.89 0.03
N ILE A 169 -17.77 -3.23 1.29
CA ILE A 169 -17.38 -4.51 1.89
C ILE A 169 -18.63 -5.35 2.07
N HIS A 170 -18.72 -6.43 1.28
CA HIS A 170 -19.77 -7.41 1.42
C HIS A 170 -19.49 -8.30 2.65
N VAL A 171 -20.28 -8.16 3.72
CA VAL A 171 -19.98 -8.81 5.01
C VAL A 171 -20.08 -10.34 4.98
N LEU A 172 -20.79 -10.90 4.00
CA LEU A 172 -20.89 -12.36 3.80
C LEU A 172 -19.75 -12.95 2.97
N GLU A 173 -18.98 -12.13 2.26
CA GLU A 173 -17.89 -12.58 1.38
C GLU A 173 -16.50 -12.25 1.94
N ASN A 174 -16.44 -11.50 3.04
CA ASN A 174 -15.21 -11.07 3.69
C ASN A 174 -15.24 -11.42 5.17
N LYS A 175 -14.07 -11.68 5.75
CA LYS A 175 -13.96 -11.94 7.19
C LYS A 175 -13.74 -10.62 7.92
N ILE A 176 -14.71 -10.16 8.69
CA ILE A 176 -14.69 -8.83 9.32
C ILE A 176 -14.75 -8.87 10.85
N ASP A 177 -14.49 -10.03 11.47
CA ASP A 177 -14.55 -10.19 12.92
C ASP A 177 -13.69 -9.13 13.64
N ASN A 178 -14.27 -8.42 14.60
CA ASN A 178 -13.62 -7.34 15.36
C ASN A 178 -13.09 -6.16 14.53
N ALA A 179 -13.47 -6.03 13.25
CA ALA A 179 -13.16 -4.84 12.47
C ALA A 179 -13.88 -3.61 13.06
N THR A 180 -13.20 -2.47 13.03
CA THR A 180 -13.71 -1.20 13.58
C THR A 180 -14.15 -0.29 12.44
N PHE A 181 -15.31 0.33 12.57
CA PHE A 181 -15.88 1.25 11.58
C PHE A 181 -16.48 2.47 12.27
N SER A 182 -16.38 3.65 11.65
CA SER A 182 -17.15 4.81 12.11
C SER A 182 -18.66 4.54 11.95
N ARG A 183 -19.45 4.95 12.95
CA ARG A 183 -20.87 4.56 13.08
C ARG A 183 -21.71 4.77 11.82
N PHE A 184 -21.54 5.91 11.15
CA PHE A 184 -22.30 6.23 9.95
C PHE A 184 -21.78 5.47 8.73
N ALA A 185 -20.47 5.35 8.57
CA ALA A 185 -19.86 4.57 7.50
C ALA A 185 -20.23 3.07 7.60
N ALA A 186 -20.42 2.55 8.82
CA ALA A 186 -20.85 1.17 9.05
C ALA A 186 -22.22 0.83 8.44
N LEU A 187 -23.08 1.83 8.16
CA LEU A 187 -24.34 1.61 7.46
C LEU A 187 -24.10 1.04 6.04
N ASN A 188 -22.98 1.36 5.41
CA ASN A 188 -22.64 0.84 4.08
C ASN A 188 -22.49 -0.69 4.07
N LEU A 189 -22.13 -1.29 5.22
CA LEU A 189 -22.01 -2.75 5.35
C LEU A 189 -23.37 -3.44 5.20
N LEU A 190 -24.45 -2.75 5.58
CA LEU A 190 -25.80 -3.30 5.54
C LEU A 190 -26.35 -3.42 4.12
N TYR A 191 -25.82 -2.68 3.14
CA TYR A 191 -26.23 -2.80 1.74
C TYR A 191 -26.02 -4.20 1.17
N SER A 192 -25.07 -4.96 1.74
CA SER A 192 -24.83 -6.36 1.37
C SER A 192 -25.91 -7.35 1.82
N LEU A 193 -26.85 -6.93 2.68
CA LEU A 193 -27.82 -7.82 3.31
C LEU A 193 -29.18 -7.88 2.60
N ASN A 194 -29.37 -7.17 1.48
CA ASN A 194 -30.65 -7.06 0.76
C ASN A 194 -31.81 -6.68 1.71
N ILE A 195 -31.58 -5.66 2.54
CA ILE A 195 -32.54 -5.12 3.50
C ILE A 195 -32.88 -3.67 3.17
N GLU A 196 -34.04 -3.21 3.63
CA GLU A 196 -34.46 -1.82 3.54
C GLU A 196 -34.02 -1.08 4.81
N LEU A 197 -33.31 0.04 4.64
CA LEU A 197 -32.98 0.95 5.73
C LEU A 197 -34.03 2.07 5.76
N VAL A 198 -34.50 2.39 6.97
CA VAL A 198 -35.40 3.51 7.25
C VAL A 198 -34.77 4.41 8.31
N ASP A 199 -35.12 5.70 8.27
CA ASP A 199 -34.60 6.72 9.20
C ASP A 199 -35.13 6.59 10.64
#